data_AF-G5IXU6-F1
#
_entry.id   AF-G5IXU6-F1
#
_cell.length_a   1.000
_cell.length_b   1.000
_cell.length_c   1.000
_cell.angle_alpha   90.00
_cell.angle_beta   90.00
_cell.angle_gamma   90.00
#
_symmetry.space_group_name_H-M   'P 1'
#
loop_
_entity.id
_entity.type
_entity.pdbx_description
1 polymer ?
#
loop_
_entity_poly.entity_id
_entity_poly.type
_entity_poly.pdbx_seq_one_letter_code
_entity_poly.pdbx_strand_id
1 'polypeptide(L)'
;MKQLSYLSSAQLSNWLMEASQEAKKGKLADYIPLLQRTDSSLLFICVVTKNNIFLTQGDSKITFSLMSIIKPFLLLYLLSELGDNFIFTKVGSEHSNYPFNSLDQLQLDQGFPRNPMINSGALTLASLLPGKDSHTRLNNLQEWLNKQSNANLFLDKLMLKSVESLPNLRNQSIIDNLTQRKHLKEPEITLDTYNKICCLSATIIDLAKLGLLLVNSPNISSKNVSIVTEIMTTCGLYEASENFAKKIGFPSKSGVSGAILSIVPKEGAIACYSPPLDAQGNSLGGLYMLQKIANYLN
;
A
#
# COMPACT_ATOMS: atom_id res chain seq x y z
N MET A 1 11.05 -26.50 4.94
CA MET A 1 10.72 -25.06 5.02
C MET A 1 9.82 -24.83 6.21
N LYS A 2 10.10 -23.77 6.99
CA LYS A 2 9.25 -23.40 8.14
C LYS A 2 8.05 -22.61 7.62
N GLN A 3 6.92 -22.68 8.33
CA GLN A 3 5.69 -21.98 7.97
C GLN A 3 5.49 -20.76 8.88
N LEU A 4 4.68 -19.79 8.44
CA LEU A 4 4.26 -18.64 9.24
C LEU A 4 3.63 -19.06 10.58
N SER A 5 2.92 -20.18 10.59
CA SER A 5 2.31 -20.75 11.80
C SER A 5 3.34 -21.19 12.87
N TYR A 6 4.63 -21.30 12.50
CA TYR A 6 5.71 -21.67 13.42
C TYR A 6 6.42 -20.45 14.03
N LEU A 7 5.99 -19.23 13.72
CA LEU A 7 6.49 -18.04 14.39
C LEU A 7 5.95 -17.97 15.82
N SER A 8 6.80 -17.55 16.75
CA SER A 8 6.42 -17.33 18.15
C SER A 8 6.50 -15.86 18.53
N SER A 9 5.73 -15.47 19.55
CA SER A 9 5.76 -14.11 20.10
C SER A 9 7.16 -13.72 20.60
N ALA A 10 7.90 -14.67 21.19
CA ALA A 10 9.27 -14.44 21.65
C ALA A 10 10.23 -14.09 20.49
N GLN A 11 10.13 -14.82 19.37
CA GLN A 11 10.93 -14.52 18.18
C GLN A 11 10.61 -13.15 17.58
N LEU A 12 9.32 -12.82 17.41
CA LEU A 12 8.92 -11.51 16.90
C LEU A 12 9.37 -10.37 17.83
N SER A 13 9.25 -10.55 19.15
CA SER A 13 9.72 -9.57 20.13
C SER A 13 11.21 -9.28 19.99
N ASN A 14 12.04 -10.33 19.83
CA ASN A 14 13.48 -10.16 19.62
C ASN A 14 13.80 -9.39 18.33
N TRP A 15 13.15 -9.75 17.22
CA TRP A 15 13.38 -9.05 15.96
C TRP A 15 12.84 -7.62 15.97
N LEU A 16 11.78 -7.32 16.72
CA LEU A 16 11.30 -5.95 16.89
C LEU A 16 12.32 -5.08 17.63
N MET A 17 13.02 -5.62 18.63
CA MET A 17 14.10 -4.88 19.31
C MET A 17 15.24 -4.52 18.33
N GLU A 18 15.63 -5.46 17.47
CA GLU A 18 16.62 -5.23 16.42
C GLU A 18 16.11 -4.23 15.37
N ALA A 19 14.88 -4.40 14.88
CA ALA A 19 14.23 -3.52 13.91
C ALA A 19 14.08 -2.09 14.43
N SER A 20 13.87 -1.91 15.75
CA SER A 20 13.84 -0.59 16.39
C SER A 20 15.18 0.14 16.28
N GLN A 21 16.32 -0.57 16.35
CA GLN A 21 17.64 0.05 16.14
C GLN A 21 17.84 0.46 14.68
N GLU A 22 17.35 -0.35 13.74
CA GLU A 22 17.40 0.00 12.31
C GLU A 22 16.49 1.18 11.97
N ALA A 23 15.29 1.25 12.54
CA ALA A 23 14.34 2.33 12.31
C ALA A 23 14.92 3.71 12.69
N LYS A 24 15.76 3.79 13.73
CA LYS A 24 16.43 5.05 14.15
C LYS A 24 17.34 5.67 13.08
N LYS A 25 17.73 4.91 12.05
CA LYS A 25 18.56 5.40 10.93
C LYS A 25 17.72 6.15 9.88
N GLY A 26 16.40 6.04 9.93
CA GLY A 26 15.46 6.62 8.98
C GLY A 26 14.99 8.01 9.38
N LYS A 27 14.07 8.56 8.57
CA LYS A 27 13.43 9.85 8.82
C LYS A 27 11.93 9.76 8.60
N LEU A 28 11.17 10.56 9.33
CA LEU A 28 9.73 10.71 9.10
C LEU A 28 9.49 11.42 7.77
N ALA A 29 8.35 11.13 7.13
CA ALA A 29 7.88 11.92 6.00
C ALA A 29 7.60 13.37 6.46
N ASP A 30 8.10 14.34 5.71
CA ASP A 30 8.11 15.76 6.08
C ASP A 30 7.11 16.63 5.30
N TYR A 31 6.55 16.10 4.22
CA TYR A 31 5.63 16.84 3.34
C TYR A 31 4.14 16.76 3.77
N ILE A 32 3.81 15.95 4.78
CA ILE A 32 2.47 15.92 5.42
C ILE A 32 2.66 16.23 6.91
N PRO A 33 2.14 17.36 7.42
CA PRO A 33 2.40 17.81 8.79
C PRO A 33 2.12 16.79 9.90
N LEU A 34 1.06 15.99 9.79
CA LEU A 34 0.76 14.95 10.79
C LEU A 34 1.74 13.76 10.75
N LEU A 35 2.25 13.39 9.57
CA LEU A 35 3.26 12.33 9.47
C LEU A 35 4.58 12.77 10.12
N GLN A 36 4.97 14.04 9.92
CA GLN A 36 6.17 14.61 10.51
C GLN A 36 6.14 14.63 12.06
N ARG A 37 4.94 14.62 12.65
CA ARG A 37 4.72 14.65 14.11
C ARG A 37 4.43 13.28 14.71
N THR A 38 4.44 12.23 13.88
CA THR A 38 4.19 10.87 14.36
C THR A 38 5.34 10.43 15.27
N ASP A 39 5.02 9.69 16.33
CA ASP A 39 6.04 9.12 17.21
C ASP A 39 6.93 8.13 16.43
N SER A 40 8.17 8.54 16.18
CA SER A 40 9.18 7.77 15.44
C SER A 40 9.57 6.44 16.10
N SER A 41 9.26 6.25 17.40
CA SER A 41 9.58 5.03 18.13
C SER A 41 8.55 3.91 17.91
N LEU A 42 7.39 4.22 17.32
CA LEU A 42 6.34 3.26 17.04
C LEU A 42 6.85 2.15 16.10
N LEU A 43 6.67 0.91 16.56
CA LEU A 43 6.98 -0.28 15.79
C LEU A 43 6.07 -1.42 16.24
N PHE A 44 5.25 -1.92 15.33
CA PHE A 44 4.38 -3.06 15.59
C PHE A 44 4.13 -3.88 14.33
N ILE A 45 3.78 -5.14 14.53
CA ILE A 45 3.63 -6.15 13.48
C ILE A 45 2.43 -7.03 13.75
N CYS A 46 1.74 -7.42 12.70
CA CYS A 46 0.75 -8.49 12.71
C CYS A 46 1.06 -9.48 11.58
N VAL A 47 1.25 -10.74 11.94
CA VAL A 47 1.30 -11.86 11.02
C VAL A 47 -0.05 -12.57 11.09
N VAL A 48 -0.66 -12.82 9.94
CA VAL A 48 -1.90 -13.59 9.85
C VAL A 48 -1.73 -14.72 8.85
N THR A 49 -2.07 -15.94 9.26
CA THR A 49 -2.07 -17.09 8.36
C THR A 49 -3.37 -17.15 7.56
N LYS A 50 -3.38 -17.88 6.44
CA LYS A 50 -4.60 -18.16 5.64
C LYS A 50 -5.73 -18.85 6.45
N ASN A 51 -5.38 -19.44 7.59
CA ASN A 51 -6.32 -20.10 8.51
C ASN A 51 -6.79 -19.14 9.62
N ASN A 52 -6.58 -17.82 9.48
CA ASN A 52 -6.97 -16.80 10.45
C ASN A 52 -6.30 -16.95 11.83
N ILE A 53 -5.11 -17.55 11.89
CA ILE A 53 -4.26 -17.50 13.09
C ILE A 53 -3.48 -16.20 13.05
N PHE A 54 -3.68 -15.34 14.06
CA PHE A 54 -3.02 -14.05 14.21
C PHE A 54 -1.89 -14.14 15.24
N LEU A 55 -0.75 -13.55 14.91
CA LEU A 55 0.35 -13.31 15.82
C LEU A 55 0.75 -11.83 15.71
N THR A 56 0.48 -11.08 16.77
CA THR A 56 0.69 -9.64 16.81
C THR A 56 1.70 -9.29 17.88
N GLN A 57 2.56 -8.31 17.62
CA GLN A 57 3.47 -7.79 18.63
C GLN A 57 3.68 -6.27 18.48
N GLY A 58 3.79 -5.58 19.63
CA GLY A 58 3.65 -4.11 19.74
C GLY A 58 2.20 -3.66 19.94
N ASP A 59 1.93 -2.35 19.85
CA ASP A 59 0.58 -1.81 20.09
C ASP A 59 -0.33 -1.96 18.88
N SER A 60 -1.20 -2.98 18.93
CA SER A 60 -2.12 -3.31 17.85
C SER A 60 -3.37 -2.43 17.78
N LYS A 61 -3.60 -1.55 18.78
CA LYS A 61 -4.78 -0.68 18.84
C LYS A 61 -4.55 0.67 18.17
N ILE A 62 -3.29 1.04 17.96
CA ILE A 62 -2.94 2.27 17.24
C ILE A 62 -3.44 2.17 15.81
N THR A 63 -4.14 3.21 15.38
CA THR A 63 -4.56 3.39 14.01
C THR A 63 -3.56 4.27 13.26
N PHE A 64 -3.41 3.99 11.98
CA PHE A 64 -2.55 4.77 11.09
C PHE A 64 -3.15 4.82 9.70
N SER A 65 -2.81 5.87 8.95
CA SER A 65 -3.28 6.03 7.57
C SER A 65 -2.53 5.08 6.64
N LEU A 66 -3.28 4.39 5.78
CA LEU A 66 -2.75 3.42 4.83
C LEU A 66 -1.85 4.07 3.77
N MET A 67 -2.13 5.32 3.37
CA MET A 67 -1.38 6.00 2.32
C MET A 67 -1.31 5.12 1.06
N SER A 68 -0.12 4.96 0.46
CA SER A 68 0.06 4.15 -0.75
C SER A 68 -0.20 2.64 -0.57
N ILE A 69 -0.43 2.14 0.65
CA ILE A 69 -0.89 0.76 0.89
C ILE A 69 -2.29 0.53 0.30
N ILE A 70 -3.08 1.58 0.05
CA ILE A 70 -4.40 1.42 -0.56
C ILE A 70 -4.33 0.97 -2.03
N LYS A 71 -3.21 1.19 -2.73
CA LYS A 71 -3.11 1.02 -4.19
C LYS A 71 -3.34 -0.41 -4.70
N PRO A 72 -2.75 -1.46 -4.10
CA PRO A 72 -3.07 -2.84 -4.47
C PRO A 72 -4.56 -3.17 -4.33
N PHE A 73 -5.21 -2.60 -3.31
CA PHE A 73 -6.63 -2.84 -3.04
C PHE A 73 -7.56 -2.05 -3.96
N LEU A 74 -7.15 -0.84 -4.36
CA LEU A 74 -7.80 -0.09 -5.42
C LEU A 74 -7.77 -0.86 -6.74
N LEU A 75 -6.61 -1.42 -7.10
CA LEU A 75 -6.49 -2.29 -8.27
C LEU A 75 -7.37 -3.55 -8.13
N LEU A 76 -7.32 -4.23 -6.99
CA LEU A 76 -8.09 -5.44 -6.73
C LEU A 76 -9.60 -5.24 -6.86
N TYR A 77 -10.10 -4.13 -6.30
CA TYR A 77 -11.49 -3.71 -6.42
C TYR A 77 -11.88 -3.53 -7.89
N LEU A 78 -11.12 -2.72 -8.63
CA LEU A 78 -11.45 -2.40 -10.02
C LEU A 78 -11.29 -3.58 -10.98
N LEU A 79 -10.35 -4.50 -10.73
CA LEU A 79 -10.27 -5.76 -11.46
C LEU A 79 -11.50 -6.65 -11.21
N SER A 80 -12.10 -6.58 -10.02
CA SER A 80 -13.29 -7.36 -9.67
C SER A 80 -14.56 -6.77 -10.29
N GLU A 81 -14.64 -5.44 -10.39
CA GLU A 81 -15.81 -4.75 -10.94
C GLU A 81 -15.76 -4.60 -12.46
N LEU A 82 -14.59 -4.33 -13.04
CA LEU A 82 -14.45 -3.92 -14.45
C LEU A 82 -13.65 -4.92 -15.32
N GLY A 83 -12.95 -5.86 -14.69
CA GLY A 83 -12.14 -6.86 -15.38
C GLY A 83 -10.79 -6.34 -15.89
N ASP A 84 -9.82 -7.23 -16.04
CA ASP A 84 -8.44 -6.91 -16.41
C ASP A 84 -8.33 -6.32 -17.82
N ASN A 85 -9.12 -6.82 -18.79
CA ASN A 85 -9.14 -6.30 -20.15
C ASN A 85 -9.40 -4.79 -20.19
N PHE A 86 -10.35 -4.29 -19.40
CA PHE A 86 -10.63 -2.85 -19.35
C PHE A 86 -9.54 -2.09 -18.59
N ILE A 87 -9.13 -2.60 -17.43
CA ILE A 87 -8.16 -1.93 -16.56
C ILE A 87 -6.83 -1.71 -17.25
N PHE A 88 -6.33 -2.70 -17.99
CA PHE A 88 -5.06 -2.56 -18.69
C PHE A 88 -5.12 -1.70 -19.96
N THR A 89 -6.31 -1.23 -20.38
CA THR A 89 -6.40 -0.11 -21.34
C THR A 89 -6.15 1.26 -20.70
N LYS A 90 -6.12 1.35 -19.37
CA LYS A 90 -6.02 2.61 -18.61
C LYS A 90 -4.68 2.78 -17.91
N VAL A 91 -4.04 1.68 -17.53
CA VAL A 91 -2.77 1.66 -16.81
C VAL A 91 -2.00 0.40 -17.17
N GLY A 92 -0.67 0.47 -17.27
CA GLY A 92 0.17 -0.70 -17.55
C GLY A 92 0.39 -1.60 -16.34
N SER A 93 1.37 -2.50 -16.44
CA SER A 93 1.80 -3.42 -15.37
C SER A 93 3.32 -3.47 -15.19
N GLU A 94 4.06 -2.54 -15.81
CA GLU A 94 5.52 -2.56 -15.86
C GLU A 94 6.15 -1.64 -14.80
N HIS A 95 7.39 -1.96 -14.40
CA HIS A 95 8.17 -1.07 -13.55
C HIS A 95 8.51 0.24 -14.30
N SER A 96 8.83 1.28 -13.54
CA SER A 96 9.31 2.55 -14.10
C SER A 96 10.84 2.53 -14.16
N ASN A 97 11.41 3.04 -15.26
CA ASN A 97 12.86 3.22 -15.37
C ASN A 97 13.37 4.47 -14.64
N TYR A 98 12.46 5.36 -14.26
CA TYR A 98 12.74 6.57 -13.48
C TYR A 98 12.17 6.44 -12.07
N PRO A 99 12.66 7.26 -11.12
CA PRO A 99 12.13 7.27 -9.78
C PRO A 99 10.61 7.36 -9.76
N PHE A 100 9.92 6.70 -8.83
CA PHE A 100 8.45 6.76 -8.74
C PHE A 100 7.97 8.20 -8.64
N ASN A 101 8.83 9.00 -8.00
CA ASN A 101 9.17 10.40 -8.20
C ASN A 101 8.62 11.18 -9.40
N SER A 102 9.11 10.73 -10.55
CA SER A 102 9.37 11.58 -11.69
C SER A 102 8.17 11.63 -12.61
N LEU A 103 7.96 12.81 -13.20
CA LEU A 103 7.02 13.00 -14.29
C LEU A 103 7.62 12.60 -15.64
N ASP A 104 8.93 12.43 -15.73
CA ASP A 104 9.65 12.21 -16.99
C ASP A 104 9.12 10.94 -17.69
N GLN A 105 9.01 9.84 -16.94
CA GLN A 105 8.49 8.59 -17.48
C GLN A 105 7.04 8.75 -17.97
N LEU A 106 6.18 9.41 -17.20
CA LEU A 106 4.79 9.66 -17.58
C LEU A 106 4.70 10.50 -18.86
N GLN A 107 5.56 11.51 -19.01
CA GLN A 107 5.61 12.36 -20.20
C GLN A 107 6.13 11.59 -21.43
N LEU A 108 7.18 10.79 -21.27
CA LEU A 108 7.73 9.92 -22.32
C LEU A 108 6.67 8.93 -22.81
N ASP A 109 5.89 8.37 -21.90
CA ASP A 109 4.77 7.46 -22.18
C ASP A 109 3.50 8.17 -22.65
N GLN A 110 3.60 9.45 -23.04
CA GLN A 110 2.47 10.23 -23.56
C GLN A 110 1.28 10.29 -22.59
N GLY A 111 1.56 10.32 -21.29
CA GLY A 111 0.58 10.36 -20.20
C GLY A 111 0.03 8.98 -19.81
N PHE A 112 0.46 7.88 -20.43
CA PHE A 112 0.00 6.55 -20.05
C PHE A 112 0.75 6.06 -18.79
N PRO A 113 0.07 5.78 -17.67
CA PRO A 113 0.76 5.36 -16.45
C PRO A 113 1.32 3.93 -16.56
N ARG A 114 2.57 3.73 -16.13
CA ARG A 114 3.26 2.43 -16.22
C ARG A 114 2.67 1.32 -15.37
N ASN A 115 2.23 1.62 -14.15
CA ASN A 115 1.65 0.64 -13.26
C ASN A 115 0.74 1.26 -12.18
N PRO A 116 -0.12 0.45 -11.53
CA PRO A 116 -1.01 0.89 -10.44
C PRO A 116 -0.33 1.30 -9.13
N MET A 117 0.94 0.94 -8.91
CA MET A 117 1.61 1.15 -7.61
C MET A 117 2.28 2.52 -7.49
N ILE A 118 2.48 3.21 -8.61
CA ILE A 118 2.90 4.62 -8.67
C ILE A 118 1.69 5.58 -8.62
N ASN A 119 1.93 6.87 -8.38
CA ASN A 119 0.84 7.82 -8.17
C ASN A 119 -0.01 8.04 -9.43
N SER A 120 0.62 8.10 -10.61
CA SER A 120 -0.11 8.28 -11.88
C SER A 120 -1.09 7.15 -12.16
N GLY A 121 -0.67 5.89 -11.97
CA GLY A 121 -1.57 4.75 -12.12
C GLY A 121 -2.68 4.75 -11.08
N ALA A 122 -2.35 5.02 -9.81
CA ALA A 122 -3.35 5.05 -8.75
C ALA A 122 -4.36 6.21 -8.89
N LEU A 123 -3.95 7.38 -9.41
CA LEU A 123 -4.85 8.49 -9.74
C LEU A 123 -5.77 8.10 -10.91
N THR A 124 -5.23 7.51 -11.97
CA THR A 124 -6.04 6.98 -13.08
C THR A 124 -7.06 5.97 -12.58
N LEU A 125 -6.66 5.02 -11.73
CA LEU A 125 -7.58 4.06 -11.13
C LEU A 125 -8.61 4.72 -10.21
N ALA A 126 -8.24 5.70 -9.39
CA ALA A 126 -9.17 6.44 -8.54
C ALA A 126 -10.25 7.16 -9.36
N SER A 127 -9.93 7.59 -10.59
CA SER A 127 -10.90 8.18 -11.52
C SER A 127 -11.98 7.19 -12.00
N LEU A 128 -11.71 5.88 -11.91
CA LEU A 128 -12.59 4.80 -12.35
C LEU A 128 -13.46 4.22 -11.24
N LEU A 129 -13.25 4.66 -9.98
CA LEU A 129 -14.12 4.24 -8.88
C LEU A 129 -15.56 4.66 -9.17
N PRO A 130 -16.55 3.77 -8.93
CA PRO A 130 -17.95 4.08 -9.17
C PRO A 130 -18.41 5.15 -8.17
N GLY A 131 -19.19 6.11 -8.66
CA GLY A 131 -19.73 7.20 -7.86
C GLY A 131 -19.65 8.55 -8.57
N LYS A 132 -20.65 9.39 -8.33
CA LYS A 132 -20.79 10.72 -8.93
C LYS A 132 -19.84 11.78 -8.35
N ASP A 133 -19.35 11.53 -7.14
CA ASP A 133 -18.51 12.45 -6.38
C ASP A 133 -17.46 11.67 -5.58
N SER A 134 -16.48 12.39 -5.05
CA SER A 134 -15.35 11.78 -4.36
C SER A 134 -15.73 11.04 -3.07
N HIS A 135 -16.81 11.48 -2.41
CA HIS A 135 -17.32 10.85 -1.19
C HIS A 135 -17.96 9.49 -1.49
N THR A 136 -18.80 9.43 -2.51
CA THR A 136 -19.44 8.19 -2.97
C THR A 136 -18.38 7.19 -3.44
N ARG A 137 -17.37 7.65 -4.20
CA ARG A 137 -16.24 6.82 -4.65
C ARG A 137 -15.44 6.24 -3.48
N LEU A 138 -15.13 7.07 -2.48
CA LEU A 138 -14.49 6.64 -1.24
C LEU A 138 -15.32 5.57 -0.51
N ASN A 139 -16.60 5.85 -0.28
CA ASN A 139 -17.47 4.96 0.50
C ASN A 139 -17.60 3.59 -0.18
N ASN A 140 -17.78 3.56 -1.51
CA ASN A 140 -17.88 2.31 -2.27
C ASN A 140 -16.63 1.43 -2.08
N LEU A 141 -15.43 2.02 -2.18
CA LEU A 141 -14.19 1.28 -1.93
C LEU A 141 -14.06 0.84 -0.47
N GLN A 142 -14.31 1.74 0.48
CA GLN A 142 -14.20 1.47 1.92
C GLN A 142 -15.15 0.36 2.36
N GLU A 143 -16.42 0.44 1.98
CA GLU A 143 -17.44 -0.56 2.32
C GLU A 143 -17.11 -1.92 1.71
N TRP A 144 -16.67 -1.94 0.44
CA TRP A 144 -16.24 -3.18 -0.20
C TRP A 144 -15.06 -3.81 0.56
N LEU A 145 -14.03 -3.02 0.89
CA LEU A 145 -12.87 -3.52 1.62
C LEU A 145 -13.23 -4.05 3.01
N ASN A 146 -14.02 -3.29 3.78
CA ASN A 146 -14.51 -3.71 5.09
C ASN A 146 -15.32 -5.00 4.99
N LYS A 147 -16.22 -5.11 4.02
CA LYS A 147 -17.05 -6.29 3.78
C LYS A 147 -16.21 -7.52 3.41
N GLN A 148 -15.27 -7.38 2.46
CA GLN A 148 -14.49 -8.53 1.99
C GLN A 148 -13.48 -9.02 3.03
N SER A 149 -12.91 -8.13 3.84
CA SER A 149 -11.82 -8.46 4.78
C SER A 149 -12.26 -8.57 6.24
N ASN A 150 -13.49 -8.18 6.56
CA ASN A 150 -13.95 -7.99 7.94
C ASN A 150 -13.01 -7.05 8.74
N ALA A 151 -12.55 -5.99 8.07
CA ALA A 151 -11.76 -4.91 8.63
C ALA A 151 -12.65 -3.72 9.03
N ASN A 152 -12.07 -2.76 9.76
CA ASN A 152 -12.75 -1.54 10.19
C ASN A 152 -12.03 -0.27 9.68
N LEU A 153 -11.87 -0.18 8.36
CA LEU A 153 -11.34 1.00 7.68
C LEU A 153 -12.30 2.17 7.84
N PHE A 154 -11.76 3.34 8.18
CA PHE A 154 -12.50 4.59 8.26
C PHE A 154 -11.70 5.73 7.62
N LEU A 155 -12.38 6.80 7.20
CA LEU A 155 -11.71 8.00 6.73
C LEU A 155 -11.17 8.78 7.92
N ASP A 156 -9.84 8.91 8.01
CA ASP A 156 -9.19 9.78 8.98
C ASP A 156 -9.25 11.23 8.49
N LYS A 157 -10.24 11.96 9.01
CA LYS A 157 -10.48 13.37 8.66
C LYS A 157 -9.34 14.29 9.09
N LEU A 158 -8.60 13.94 10.15
CA LEU A 158 -7.45 14.73 10.59
C LEU A 158 -6.29 14.55 9.61
N MET A 159 -6.03 13.31 9.19
CA MET A 159 -5.05 13.02 8.15
C MET A 159 -5.41 13.69 6.82
N LEU A 160 -6.67 13.59 6.38
CA LEU A 160 -7.14 14.24 5.16
C LEU A 160 -6.91 15.75 5.21
N LYS A 161 -7.32 16.41 6.30
CA LYS A 161 -7.06 17.84 6.49
C LYS A 161 -5.57 18.17 6.47
N SER A 162 -4.72 17.31 7.01
CA SER A 162 -3.27 17.48 6.96
C SER A 162 -2.72 17.33 5.53
N VAL A 163 -3.22 16.38 4.75
CA VAL A 163 -2.85 16.20 3.34
C VAL A 163 -3.27 17.41 2.49
N GLU A 164 -4.43 18.00 2.79
CA GLU A 164 -4.97 19.18 2.10
C GLU A 164 -4.35 20.50 2.57
N SER A 165 -3.68 20.51 3.74
CA SER A 165 -3.15 21.75 4.33
C SER A 165 -1.98 22.37 3.57
N LEU A 166 -1.31 21.60 2.71
CA LEU A 166 -0.20 22.06 1.87
C LEU A 166 -0.44 21.66 0.41
N PRO A 167 -0.04 22.48 -0.57
CA PRO A 167 -0.17 22.12 -1.98
C PRO A 167 0.59 20.83 -2.33
N ASN A 168 -0.11 19.83 -2.84
CA ASN A 168 0.50 18.64 -3.41
C ASN A 168 0.80 18.87 -4.90
N LEU A 169 1.78 19.74 -5.17
CA LEU A 169 2.16 20.16 -6.53
C LEU A 169 2.45 18.97 -7.45
N ARG A 170 3.01 17.90 -6.90
CA ARG A 170 3.35 16.69 -7.67
C ARG A 170 2.12 15.95 -8.15
N ASN A 171 1.15 15.66 -7.29
CA ASN A 171 -0.09 15.01 -7.75
C ASN A 171 -0.89 15.94 -8.66
N GLN A 172 -0.83 17.26 -8.46
CA GLN A 172 -1.42 18.24 -9.38
C GLN A 172 -0.79 18.13 -10.78
N SER A 173 0.55 18.12 -10.88
CA SER A 173 1.24 17.96 -12.17
C SER A 173 0.96 16.61 -12.85
N ILE A 174 0.76 15.54 -12.08
CA ILE A 174 0.33 14.25 -12.63
C ILE A 174 -1.09 14.38 -13.21
N ILE A 175 -2.02 14.94 -12.45
CA ILE A 175 -3.41 15.17 -12.90
C ILE A 175 -3.42 16.00 -14.19
N ASP A 176 -2.68 17.11 -14.23
CA ASP A 176 -2.60 17.98 -15.40
C ASP A 176 -2.09 17.20 -16.63
N ASN A 177 -1.05 16.39 -16.47
CA ASN A 177 -0.52 15.57 -17.55
C ASN A 177 -1.55 14.54 -18.05
N LEU A 178 -2.20 13.82 -17.14
CA LEU A 178 -3.23 12.83 -17.48
C LEU A 178 -4.42 13.47 -18.20
N THR A 179 -4.85 14.66 -17.76
CA THR A 179 -5.96 15.40 -18.37
C THR A 179 -5.59 15.95 -19.75
N GLN A 180 -4.43 16.59 -19.89
CA GLN A 180 -3.97 17.11 -21.19
C GLN A 180 -3.83 16.00 -22.24
N ARG A 181 -3.44 14.79 -21.82
CA ARG A 181 -3.33 13.61 -22.68
C ARG A 181 -4.62 12.78 -22.79
N LYS A 182 -5.73 13.26 -22.23
CA LYS A 182 -7.09 12.66 -22.30
C LYS A 182 -7.21 11.28 -21.63
N HIS A 183 -6.29 10.94 -20.73
CA HIS A 183 -6.38 9.74 -19.88
C HIS A 183 -7.32 9.94 -18.69
N LEU A 184 -7.65 11.19 -18.35
CA LEU A 184 -8.47 11.57 -17.20
C LEU A 184 -9.45 12.70 -17.56
N LYS A 185 -10.72 12.56 -17.18
CA LYS A 185 -11.78 13.53 -17.51
C LYS A 185 -12.17 14.47 -16.37
N GLU A 186 -12.07 14.02 -15.12
CA GLU A 186 -12.57 14.74 -13.93
C GLU A 186 -11.42 15.01 -12.95
N PRO A 187 -10.52 15.97 -13.22
CA PRO A 187 -9.27 16.17 -12.49
C PRO A 187 -9.48 16.45 -11.00
N GLU A 188 -10.37 17.37 -10.67
CA GLU A 188 -10.64 17.78 -9.29
C GLU A 188 -11.24 16.63 -8.46
N ILE A 189 -12.29 15.98 -8.98
CA ILE A 189 -12.93 14.84 -8.32
C ILE A 189 -11.92 13.70 -8.14
N THR A 190 -11.09 13.42 -9.14
CA THR A 190 -10.10 12.35 -9.08
C THR A 190 -9.04 12.60 -8.01
N LEU A 191 -8.49 13.82 -7.96
CA LEU A 191 -7.49 14.18 -6.96
C LEU A 191 -8.08 14.08 -5.55
N ASP A 192 -9.29 14.58 -5.37
CA ASP A 192 -10.01 14.53 -4.11
C ASP A 192 -10.34 13.08 -3.69
N THR A 193 -10.81 12.23 -4.62
CA THR A 193 -10.99 10.79 -4.39
C THR A 193 -9.68 10.13 -3.96
N TYR A 194 -8.57 10.40 -4.65
CA TYR A 194 -7.29 9.79 -4.34
C TYR A 194 -6.76 10.20 -2.96
N ASN A 195 -6.90 11.48 -2.60
CA ASN A 195 -6.54 11.97 -1.26
C ASN A 195 -7.38 11.28 -0.18
N LYS A 196 -8.69 11.18 -0.39
CA LYS A 196 -9.62 10.51 0.52
C LYS A 196 -9.28 9.03 0.74
N ILE A 197 -9.05 8.25 -0.32
CA ILE A 197 -8.74 6.81 -0.17
C ILE A 197 -7.35 6.58 0.45
N CYS A 198 -6.38 7.46 0.21
CA CYS A 198 -5.07 7.41 0.89
C CYS A 198 -5.21 7.66 2.39
N CYS A 199 -6.18 8.49 2.79
CA CYS A 199 -6.47 8.81 4.19
C CYS A 199 -7.41 7.81 4.88
N LEU A 200 -7.67 6.65 4.27
CA LEU A 200 -8.23 5.53 5.01
C LEU A 200 -7.24 5.09 6.09
N SER A 201 -7.70 5.02 7.33
CA SER A 201 -6.93 4.54 8.48
C SER A 201 -7.52 3.26 9.02
N ALA A 202 -6.67 2.43 9.61
CA ALA A 202 -7.04 1.17 10.24
C ALA A 202 -5.99 0.74 11.27
N THR A 203 -6.26 -0.35 11.99
CA THR A 203 -5.25 -0.98 12.85
C THR A 203 -4.30 -1.88 12.04
N ILE A 204 -3.21 -2.34 12.67
CA ILE A 204 -2.30 -3.30 12.04
C ILE A 204 -2.97 -4.65 11.74
N ILE A 205 -3.95 -5.04 12.58
CA ILE A 205 -4.73 -6.27 12.40
C ILE A 205 -5.64 -6.13 11.18
N ASP A 206 -6.28 -4.97 11.01
CA ASP A 206 -7.11 -4.68 9.83
C ASP A 206 -6.27 -4.70 8.55
N LEU A 207 -5.06 -4.14 8.58
CA LEU A 207 -4.14 -4.22 7.44
C LEU A 207 -3.72 -5.67 7.12
N ALA A 208 -3.47 -6.49 8.15
CA ALA A 208 -3.17 -7.91 7.95
C ALA A 208 -4.36 -8.66 7.33
N LYS A 209 -5.60 -8.37 7.78
CA LYS A 209 -6.84 -8.92 7.19
C LYS A 209 -7.02 -8.51 5.74
N LEU A 210 -6.74 -7.26 5.38
CA LEU A 210 -6.70 -6.83 3.98
C LEU A 210 -5.70 -7.66 3.17
N GLY A 211 -4.52 -7.96 3.73
CA GLY A 211 -3.55 -8.85 3.11
C GLY A 211 -4.10 -10.23 2.76
N LEU A 212 -5.00 -10.79 3.57
CA LEU A 212 -5.63 -12.09 3.26
C LEU A 212 -6.48 -12.08 1.99
N LEU A 213 -6.97 -10.92 1.56
CA LEU A 213 -7.66 -10.78 0.26
C LEU A 213 -6.74 -11.15 -0.92
N LEU A 214 -5.43 -11.00 -0.73
CA LEU A 214 -4.39 -11.32 -1.71
C LEU A 214 -3.74 -12.69 -1.45
N VAL A 215 -4.27 -13.48 -0.52
CA VAL A 215 -3.81 -14.85 -0.22
C VAL A 215 -4.87 -15.85 -0.63
N ASN A 216 -6.07 -15.71 -0.07
CA ASN A 216 -7.20 -16.62 -0.27
C ASN A 216 -8.48 -15.91 0.15
N SER A 217 -9.25 -15.40 -0.82
CA SER A 217 -10.58 -14.85 -0.58
C SER A 217 -11.61 -15.55 -1.47
N PRO A 218 -12.71 -16.08 -0.92
CA PRO A 218 -13.69 -16.85 -1.69
C PRO A 218 -14.42 -16.01 -2.75
N ASN A 219 -14.51 -14.70 -2.54
CA ASN A 219 -15.24 -13.77 -3.42
C ASN A 219 -14.33 -13.05 -4.42
N ILE A 220 -13.04 -13.40 -4.47
CA ILE A 220 -12.06 -12.74 -5.31
C ILE A 220 -11.41 -13.80 -6.19
N SER A 221 -11.39 -13.58 -7.50
CA SER A 221 -10.82 -14.55 -8.43
C SER A 221 -9.30 -14.70 -8.19
N SER A 222 -8.81 -15.94 -8.31
CA SER A 222 -7.37 -16.23 -8.23
C SER A 222 -6.57 -15.48 -9.29
N LYS A 223 -7.16 -15.22 -10.46
CA LYS A 223 -6.58 -14.39 -11.52
C LYS A 223 -6.32 -12.95 -11.02
N ASN A 224 -7.30 -12.32 -10.39
CA ASN A 224 -7.15 -10.95 -9.88
C ASN A 224 -6.10 -10.89 -8.77
N VAL A 225 -6.06 -11.90 -7.88
CA VAL A 225 -5.02 -12.02 -6.85
C VAL A 225 -3.63 -12.14 -7.49
N SER A 226 -3.46 -13.01 -8.49
CA SER A 226 -2.18 -13.19 -9.21
C SER A 226 -1.71 -11.87 -9.81
N ILE A 227 -2.58 -11.17 -10.55
CA ILE A 227 -2.27 -9.87 -11.16
C ILE A 227 -1.78 -8.86 -10.12
N VAL A 228 -2.51 -8.70 -9.01
CA VAL A 228 -2.14 -7.71 -7.98
C VAL A 228 -0.82 -8.06 -7.32
N THR A 229 -0.62 -9.34 -6.97
CA THR A 229 0.60 -9.81 -6.30
C THR A 229 1.83 -9.78 -7.21
N GLU A 230 1.69 -10.07 -8.51
CA GLU A 230 2.75 -9.92 -9.51
C GLU A 230 3.18 -8.45 -9.63
N ILE A 231 2.22 -7.53 -9.75
CA ILE A 231 2.52 -6.08 -9.82
C ILE A 231 3.12 -5.58 -8.51
N MET A 232 2.64 -6.05 -7.34
CA MET A 232 3.27 -5.72 -6.06
C MET A 232 4.72 -6.18 -5.99
N THR A 233 5.04 -7.34 -6.56
CA THR A 233 6.39 -7.90 -6.56
C THR A 233 7.36 -7.00 -7.32
N THR A 234 6.95 -6.47 -8.46
CA THR A 234 7.83 -5.67 -9.33
C THR A 234 7.75 -4.16 -9.07
N CYS A 235 6.65 -3.66 -8.50
CA CYS A 235 6.39 -2.23 -8.42
C CYS A 235 6.03 -1.70 -7.01
N GLY A 236 5.89 -2.57 -6.01
CA GLY A 236 5.26 -2.20 -4.74
C GLY A 236 6.14 -1.47 -3.71
N LEU A 237 7.46 -1.58 -3.81
CA LEU A 237 8.45 -0.90 -2.95
C LEU A 237 9.26 0.14 -3.73
N TYR A 238 8.65 0.73 -4.76
CA TYR A 238 9.28 1.74 -5.60
C TYR A 238 10.57 1.20 -6.24
N GLU A 239 11.68 1.92 -6.16
CA GLU A 239 12.97 1.54 -6.74
C GLU A 239 13.59 0.30 -6.04
N ALA A 240 13.16 -0.04 -4.81
CA ALA A 240 13.64 -1.21 -4.09
C ALA A 240 12.95 -2.52 -4.51
N SER A 241 11.86 -2.44 -5.28
CA SER A 241 10.96 -3.57 -5.53
C SER A 241 11.68 -4.82 -6.03
N GLU A 242 12.44 -4.72 -7.13
CA GLU A 242 13.11 -5.88 -7.72
C GLU A 242 14.15 -6.50 -6.80
N ASN A 243 15.01 -5.67 -6.20
CA ASN A 243 16.08 -6.15 -5.34
C ASN A 243 15.52 -6.78 -4.06
N PHE A 244 14.46 -6.20 -3.50
CA PHE A 244 13.82 -6.75 -2.31
C PHE A 244 13.06 -8.04 -2.64
N ALA A 245 12.33 -8.09 -3.76
CA ALA A 245 11.67 -9.31 -4.23
C ALA A 245 12.66 -10.45 -4.47
N LYS A 246 13.81 -10.18 -5.13
CA LYS A 246 14.90 -11.16 -5.30
C LYS A 246 15.46 -11.65 -3.95
N LYS A 247 15.50 -10.77 -2.95
CA LYS A 247 16.07 -11.06 -1.62
C LYS A 247 15.13 -11.85 -0.71
N ILE A 248 13.84 -11.54 -0.69
CA ILE A 248 12.89 -12.11 0.28
C ILE A 248 11.75 -12.93 -0.34
N GLY A 249 11.49 -12.78 -1.64
CA GLY A 249 10.46 -13.54 -2.36
C GLY A 249 9.01 -13.15 -2.08
N PHE A 250 8.73 -12.07 -1.36
CA PHE A 250 7.37 -11.66 -0.98
C PHE A 250 6.87 -10.45 -1.79
N PRO A 251 5.70 -10.54 -2.45
CA PRO A 251 4.97 -9.37 -2.94
C PRO A 251 4.74 -8.38 -1.80
N SER A 252 5.18 -7.13 -1.97
CA SER A 252 5.19 -6.16 -0.87
C SER A 252 4.75 -4.79 -1.34
N LYS A 253 4.02 -4.04 -0.50
CA LYS A 253 3.71 -2.62 -0.72
C LYS A 253 4.07 -1.84 0.53
N SER A 254 4.75 -0.69 0.37
CA SER A 254 4.98 0.27 1.45
C SER A 254 4.14 1.54 1.27
N GLY A 255 3.91 2.26 2.37
CA GLY A 255 3.32 3.59 2.39
C GLY A 255 4.16 4.53 3.25
N VAL A 256 4.16 5.81 2.89
CA VAL A 256 4.91 6.87 3.57
C VAL A 256 4.51 7.13 5.02
N SER A 257 3.42 6.51 5.49
CA SER A 257 3.08 6.47 6.92
C SER A 257 4.02 5.58 7.73
N GLY A 258 4.85 4.77 7.07
CA GLY A 258 5.65 3.73 7.71
C GLY A 258 4.99 2.35 7.68
N ALA A 259 3.80 2.23 7.10
CA ALA A 259 3.15 0.95 6.89
C ALA A 259 3.85 0.14 5.78
N ILE A 260 3.94 -1.17 5.96
CA ILE A 260 4.33 -2.13 4.92
C ILE A 260 3.45 -3.36 5.04
N LEU A 261 3.01 -3.86 3.90
CA LEU A 261 2.23 -5.09 3.76
C LEU A 261 2.98 -6.03 2.83
N SER A 262 3.16 -7.27 3.25
CA SER A 262 3.74 -8.34 2.44
C SER A 262 2.87 -9.58 2.44
N ILE A 263 2.81 -10.23 1.28
CA ILE A 263 2.08 -11.47 1.09
C ILE A 263 3.08 -12.62 1.11
N VAL A 264 2.83 -13.64 1.94
CA VAL A 264 3.59 -14.90 1.91
C VAL A 264 2.76 -15.90 1.12
N PRO A 265 3.16 -16.22 -0.13
CA PRO A 265 2.34 -17.01 -1.04
C PRO A 265 1.83 -18.30 -0.41
N LYS A 266 0.51 -18.54 -0.49
CA LYS A 266 -0.19 -19.73 0.05
C LYS A 266 -0.13 -19.92 1.58
N GLU A 267 0.47 -18.98 2.33
CA GLU A 267 0.61 -19.07 3.78
C GLU A 267 -0.15 -17.99 4.54
N GLY A 268 -0.10 -16.74 4.11
CA GLY A 268 -0.67 -15.63 4.87
C GLY A 268 -0.15 -14.25 4.47
N ALA A 269 -0.36 -13.27 5.34
CA ALA A 269 0.09 -11.90 5.18
C ALA A 269 0.84 -11.41 6.41
N ILE A 270 1.76 -10.47 6.19
CA ILE A 270 2.54 -9.77 7.21
C ILE A 270 2.30 -8.28 7.04
N ALA A 271 1.79 -7.63 8.07
CA ALA A 271 1.67 -6.18 8.13
C ALA A 271 2.62 -5.65 9.21
N CYS A 272 3.48 -4.70 8.87
CA CYS A 272 4.31 -3.97 9.84
C CYS A 272 4.02 -2.47 9.74
N TYR A 273 4.23 -1.76 10.84
CA TYR A 273 4.20 -0.31 10.88
C TYR A 273 5.42 0.19 11.64
N SER A 274 6.22 1.02 10.98
CA SER A 274 7.28 1.82 11.61
C SER A 274 7.47 3.11 10.83
N PRO A 275 7.16 4.28 11.42
CA PRO A 275 7.18 5.56 10.70
C PRO A 275 8.50 5.96 10.03
N PRO A 276 9.69 5.69 10.60
CA PRO A 276 10.95 6.08 9.96
C PRO A 276 11.19 5.38 8.62
N LEU A 277 11.42 6.17 7.58
CA LEU A 277 11.61 5.74 6.20
C LEU A 277 13.08 5.82 5.78
N ASP A 278 13.45 4.98 4.81
CA ASP A 278 14.67 5.13 4.03
C ASP A 278 14.55 6.26 2.98
N ALA A 279 15.61 6.48 2.22
CA ALA A 279 15.63 7.51 1.16
C ALA A 279 14.66 7.24 0.00
N GLN A 280 14.12 6.03 -0.11
CA GLN A 280 13.15 5.62 -1.14
C GLN A 280 11.71 5.68 -0.62
N GLY A 281 11.50 6.05 0.65
CA GLY A 281 10.19 6.17 1.27
C GLY A 281 9.62 4.86 1.81
N ASN A 282 10.46 3.85 2.06
CA ASN A 282 10.06 2.58 2.65
C ASN A 282 10.41 2.51 4.15
N SER A 283 9.54 1.89 4.95
CA SER A 283 9.76 1.71 6.39
C SER A 283 11.01 0.87 6.70
N LEU A 284 12.03 1.44 7.34
CA LEU A 284 13.26 0.70 7.67
C LEU A 284 13.00 -0.45 8.65
N GLY A 285 12.25 -0.17 9.73
CA GLY A 285 11.87 -1.20 10.70
C GLY A 285 11.00 -2.29 10.06
N GLY A 286 10.05 -1.91 9.19
CA GLY A 286 9.21 -2.83 8.45
C GLY A 286 10.01 -3.75 7.51
N LEU A 287 10.89 -3.18 6.69
CA LEU A 287 11.75 -3.94 5.78
C LEU A 287 12.66 -4.92 6.53
N TYR A 288 13.22 -4.51 7.68
CA TYR A 288 14.04 -5.38 8.50
C TYR A 288 13.25 -6.57 9.05
N MET A 289 12.04 -6.32 9.58
CA MET A 289 11.16 -7.39 10.08
C MET A 289 10.82 -8.41 8.99
N LEU A 290 10.47 -7.93 7.79
CA LEU A 290 10.16 -8.82 6.66
C LEU A 290 11.36 -9.68 6.26
N GLN A 291 12.57 -9.11 6.30
CA GLN A 291 13.79 -9.83 6.00
C GLN A 291 14.09 -10.94 7.01
N LYS A 292 13.90 -10.66 8.31
CA LYS A 292 14.08 -11.67 9.36
C LYS A 292 13.09 -12.80 9.22
N ILE A 293 11.82 -12.49 8.95
CA ILE A 293 10.79 -13.50 8.73
C ILE A 293 11.11 -14.33 7.48
N ALA A 294 11.45 -13.69 6.35
CA ALA A 294 11.80 -14.40 5.12
C ALA A 294 12.98 -15.36 5.32
N ASN A 295 14.04 -14.91 5.97
CA ASN A 295 15.21 -15.74 6.29
C ASN A 295 14.88 -16.91 7.23
N TYR A 296 13.84 -16.79 8.05
CA TYR A 296 13.40 -17.88 8.93
C TYR A 296 12.55 -18.92 8.21
N LEU A 297 11.75 -18.51 7.23
CA LEU A 297 10.87 -19.41 6.46
C LEU A 297 11.67 -20.25 5.44
N ASN A 298 12.72 -19.66 4.88
CA ASN A 298 13.72 -20.34 4.04
C ASN A 298 14.49 -21.40 4.83
#